data_AF-A0A9K3M2I7-F1
#
_entry.id   AF-A0A9K3M2I7-F1
#
_cell.length_a   1.000
_cell.length_b   1.000
_cell.length_c   1.000
_cell.angle_alpha   90.00
_cell.angle_beta   90.00
_cell.angle_gamma   90.00
#
_symmetry.space_group_name_H-M   'P 1'
#
loop_
_entity.id
_entity.type
_entity.pdbx_description
1 polymer ?
#
loop_
_entity_poly.entity_id
_entity_poly.type
_entity_poly.pdbx_seq_one_letter_code
_entity_poly.pdbx_strand_id
1 'polypeptide(L)'
;MLLSDETCHRIQPSIVSDAMMRYLSSSDWHNEHYGDYLLHAAIDASLDRTIADIGPERFEKALATFRQRMVLAQERCEAHAHFPCSSTGEVQWELSEESCYDLDWGCGYPCLDELPEILSR
;
A
#
# COMPACT_ATOMS: atom_id res chain seq x y z
N MET A 1 5.90 -7.81 -9.97
CA MET A 1 5.42 -9.00 -10.71
C MET A 1 4.40 -9.70 -9.84
N LEU A 2 3.54 -10.54 -10.42
CA LEU A 2 2.61 -11.39 -9.66
C LEU A 2 3.12 -12.81 -9.68
N LEU A 3 3.04 -13.47 -8.53
CA LEU A 3 3.33 -14.87 -8.39
C LEU A 3 2.07 -15.70 -8.62
N SER A 4 2.15 -16.73 -9.46
CA SER A 4 1.10 -17.73 -9.69
C SER A 4 1.75 -19.09 -9.89
N ASP A 5 1.32 -20.11 -9.13
CA ASP A 5 1.77 -21.51 -9.29
C ASP A 5 3.30 -21.67 -9.48
N GLU A 6 4.09 -21.09 -8.56
CA GLU A 6 5.57 -21.11 -8.59
C GLU A 6 6.23 -20.38 -9.76
N THR A 7 5.50 -19.52 -10.47
CA THR A 7 6.05 -18.71 -11.57
C THR A 7 5.73 -17.23 -11.40
N CYS A 8 6.67 -16.37 -11.77
CA CYS A 8 6.49 -14.93 -11.71
C CYS A 8 6.10 -14.37 -13.08
N HIS A 9 5.01 -13.61 -13.10
CA HIS A 9 4.48 -12.97 -14.29
C HIS A 9 4.50 -11.45 -14.16
N ARG A 10 4.73 -10.77 -15.28
CA ARG A 10 4.52 -9.32 -15.34
C ARG A 10 3.03 -9.02 -15.24
N ILE A 11 2.65 -8.23 -14.24
CA ILE A 11 1.28 -7.73 -14.07
C ILE A 11 0.93 -6.97 -15.34
N GLN A 12 -0.09 -7.44 -16.05
CA GLN A 12 -0.63 -6.73 -17.19
C GLN A 12 -1.52 -5.59 -16.70
N PRO A 13 -1.54 -4.43 -17.37
CA PRO A 13 -2.50 -3.38 -17.05
C PRO A 13 -3.92 -3.94 -17.06
N SER A 14 -4.71 -3.56 -16.06
CA SER A 14 -6.13 -3.95 -16.03
C SER A 14 -6.86 -3.30 -17.20
N ILE A 15 -7.59 -4.11 -17.96
CA ILE A 15 -8.46 -3.63 -19.04
C ILE A 15 -9.89 -3.64 -18.51
N VAL A 16 -10.42 -2.47 -18.21
CA VAL A 16 -11.82 -2.33 -17.79
C VAL A 16 -12.67 -2.08 -19.02
N SER A 17 -13.52 -3.05 -19.38
CA SER A 17 -14.41 -2.92 -20.55
C SER A 17 -15.54 -1.92 -20.32
N ASP A 18 -16.13 -1.39 -21.39
CA ASP A 18 -17.31 -0.51 -21.31
C ASP A 18 -18.50 -1.17 -20.58
N ALA A 19 -18.64 -2.49 -20.68
CA ALA A 19 -19.66 -3.23 -19.95
C ALA A 19 -19.39 -3.23 -18.44
N MET A 20 -18.13 -3.46 -18.03
CA MET A 20 -17.71 -3.39 -16.63
C MET A 20 -17.88 -1.97 -16.08
N MET A 21 -17.43 -0.94 -16.81
CA MET A 21 -17.60 0.46 -16.39
C MET A 21 -19.08 0.80 -16.17
N ARG A 22 -19.95 0.40 -17.11
CA ARG A 22 -21.40 0.61 -16.96
C ARG A 22 -21.93 -0.08 -15.70
N TYR A 23 -21.53 -1.31 -15.44
CA TYR A 23 -21.94 -2.04 -14.24
C TYR A 23 -21.44 -1.38 -12.95
N LEU A 24 -20.15 -1.04 -12.85
CA LEU A 24 -19.55 -0.40 -11.68
C LEU A 24 -20.14 1.00 -11.41
N SER A 25 -20.68 1.66 -12.44
CA SER A 25 -21.40 2.93 -12.31
C SER A 25 -22.92 2.79 -12.07
N SER A 26 -23.45 1.56 -12.07
CA SER A 26 -24.88 1.31 -11.96
C SER A 26 -25.39 1.39 -10.52
N SER A 27 -26.71 1.56 -10.38
CA SER A 27 -27.39 1.44 -9.09
C SER A 27 -27.26 0.05 -8.48
N ASP A 28 -27.16 -0.99 -9.31
CA ASP A 28 -27.11 -2.37 -8.85
C ASP A 28 -25.81 -2.62 -8.08
N TRP A 29 -24.67 -2.27 -8.68
CA TRP A 29 -23.36 -2.28 -8.01
C TRP A 29 -23.39 -1.43 -6.74
N HIS A 30 -23.96 -0.22 -6.80
CA HIS A 30 -24.03 0.66 -5.65
C HIS A 30 -24.84 0.05 -4.49
N ASN A 31 -25.97 -0.57 -4.79
CA ASN A 31 -26.84 -1.20 -3.80
C ASN A 31 -26.20 -2.44 -3.19
N GLU A 32 -25.51 -3.25 -3.99
CA GLU A 32 -24.74 -4.41 -3.51
C GLU A 32 -23.65 -4.02 -2.50
N HIS A 33 -23.01 -2.86 -2.72
CA HIS A 33 -21.90 -2.37 -1.90
C HIS A 33 -22.29 -1.20 -0.99
N TYR A 34 -23.59 -0.95 -0.79
CA TYR A 34 -24.08 0.20 -0.03
C TYR A 34 -23.52 0.23 1.40
N GLY A 35 -23.38 -0.94 2.02
CA GLY A 35 -22.76 -1.09 3.33
C GLY A 35 -21.32 -0.59 3.38
N ASP A 36 -20.51 -0.90 2.36
CA ASP A 36 -19.11 -0.47 2.29
C ASP A 36 -19.00 1.04 2.08
N TYR A 37 -19.87 1.62 1.25
CA TYR A 37 -19.93 3.08 1.09
C TYR A 37 -20.28 3.79 2.41
N LEU A 38 -21.25 3.25 3.17
CA LEU A 38 -21.60 3.79 4.48
C LEU A 38 -20.45 3.64 5.48
N LEU A 39 -19.77 2.51 5.50
CA LEU A 39 -18.62 2.27 6.37
C LEU A 39 -17.48 3.23 6.04
N HIS A 40 -17.16 3.41 4.76
CA HIS A 40 -16.14 4.35 4.32
C HIS A 40 -16.47 5.78 4.76
N ALA A 41 -17.72 6.23 4.52
CA ALA A 41 -18.16 7.56 4.93
C ALA A 41 -18.10 7.76 6.46
N ALA A 42 -18.41 6.71 7.24
CA ALA A 42 -18.31 6.76 8.70
C ALA A 42 -16.85 6.86 9.18
N ILE A 43 -15.93 6.14 8.52
CA ILE A 43 -14.49 6.19 8.81
C ILE A 43 -13.94 7.58 8.46
N ASP A 44 -14.26 8.12 7.29
CA ASP A 44 -13.81 9.46 6.87
C ASP A 44 -14.24 10.52 7.90
N ALA A 45 -15.52 10.52 8.29
CA ALA A 45 -16.03 11.44 9.30
C ALA A 45 -15.39 11.24 10.69
N SER A 46 -14.96 10.01 11.01
CA SER A 46 -14.21 9.72 12.24
C SER A 46 -12.79 10.30 12.19
N LEU A 47 -12.11 10.15 11.05
CA LEU A 47 -10.77 10.68 10.83
C LEU A 47 -10.76 12.21 10.84
N ASP A 48 -11.73 12.85 10.17
CA ASP A 48 -11.85 14.31 10.16
C ASP A 48 -12.01 14.89 11.56
N ARG A 49 -12.86 14.26 12.39
CA ARG A 49 -13.01 14.64 13.80
C ARG A 49 -11.72 14.45 14.59
N THR A 50 -11.03 13.34 14.37
CA THR A 50 -9.74 13.07 15.01
C THR A 50 -8.69 14.12 14.63
N ILE A 51 -8.65 14.55 13.37
CA ILE A 51 -7.75 15.61 12.89
C ILE A 51 -8.11 16.95 13.53
N ALA A 52 -9.41 17.27 13.62
CA ALA A 52 -9.87 18.47 14.30
C ALA A 52 -9.49 18.50 15.79
N ASP A 53 -9.62 17.35 16.48
CA ASP A 53 -9.28 17.21 17.90
C ASP A 53 -7.76 17.29 18.15
N ILE A 54 -6.95 16.71 17.28
CA ILE A 54 -5.47 16.83 17.32
C ILE A 54 -5.02 18.27 17.02
N GLY A 55 -5.76 18.95 16.16
CA GLY A 55 -5.47 20.27 15.61
C GLY A 55 -4.83 20.18 14.22
N PRO A 56 -5.34 20.93 13.22
CA PRO A 56 -4.91 20.80 11.82
C PRO A 56 -3.43 21.12 11.62
N GLU A 57 -2.88 22.12 12.30
CA GLU A 57 -1.45 22.46 12.17
C GLU A 57 -0.52 21.33 12.65
N ARG A 58 -0.90 20.65 13.75
CA ARG A 58 -0.14 19.53 14.30
C ARG A 58 -0.21 18.32 13.37
N PHE A 59 -1.40 18.05 12.83
CA PHE A 59 -1.58 17.00 11.83
C PHE A 59 -0.75 17.27 10.57
N GLU A 60 -0.85 18.45 9.97
CA GLU A 60 -0.10 18.81 8.76
C GLU A 60 1.41 18.72 8.96
N LYS A 61 1.92 19.17 10.12
CA LYS A 61 3.34 19.02 10.45
C LYS A 61 3.76 17.55 10.53
N ALA A 62 2.98 16.70 11.20
CA ALA A 62 3.28 15.28 11.30
C ALA A 62 3.18 14.58 9.93
N LEU A 63 2.18 14.95 9.11
CA LEU A 63 1.99 14.43 7.76
C LEU A 63 3.16 14.81 6.84
N ALA A 64 3.66 16.04 6.95
CA ALA A 64 4.85 16.48 6.20
C ALA A 64 6.08 15.66 6.58
N THR A 65 6.34 15.45 7.87
CA THR A 65 7.44 14.58 8.35
C THR A 65 7.27 13.15 7.86
N PHE A 66 6.06 12.59 7.96
CA PHE A 66 5.76 11.24 7.47
C PHE A 66 6.06 11.11 5.97
N ARG A 67 5.58 12.05 5.15
CA ARG A 67 5.84 12.05 3.69
C ARG A 67 7.33 12.15 3.38
N GLN A 68 8.09 12.98 4.11
CA GLN A 68 9.54 13.07 3.95
C GLN A 68 10.22 11.74 4.27
N ARG A 69 9.82 11.06 5.35
CA ARG A 69 10.34 9.73 5.71
C ARG A 69 9.98 8.66 4.69
N MET A 70 8.78 8.71 4.12
CA MET A 70 8.37 7.81 3.04
C MET A 70 9.25 7.95 1.80
N VAL A 71 9.55 9.19 1.39
CA VAL A 71 10.48 9.44 0.28
C VAL A 71 11.87 8.88 0.60
N LEU A 72 12.37 9.14 1.81
CA LEU A 72 13.67 8.62 2.25
C LEU A 72 13.72 7.08 2.26
N ALA A 73 12.67 6.45 2.78
CA ALA A 73 12.52 4.99 2.79
C ALA A 73 12.53 4.44 1.36
N GLN A 74 11.79 5.07 0.45
CA GLN A 74 11.76 4.64 -0.94
C GLN A 74 13.13 4.77 -1.60
N GLU A 75 13.77 5.93 -1.49
CA GLU A 75 15.09 6.19 -2.10
C GLU A 75 16.18 5.26 -1.57
N ARG A 76 16.17 4.92 -0.27
CA ARG A 76 17.23 4.13 0.36
C ARG A 76 16.94 2.64 0.43
N CYS A 77 15.68 2.23 0.56
CA CYS A 77 15.31 0.85 0.84
C CYS A 77 14.67 0.12 -0.34
N GLU A 78 14.18 0.81 -1.39
CA GLU A 78 13.53 0.13 -2.52
C GLU A 78 14.46 -0.88 -3.20
N ALA A 79 15.75 -0.55 -3.35
CA ALA A 79 16.75 -1.44 -3.93
C ALA A 79 17.15 -2.62 -3.02
N HIS A 80 16.84 -2.55 -1.73
CA HIS A 80 17.15 -3.57 -0.73
C HIS A 80 15.94 -4.47 -0.42
N ALA A 81 14.77 -4.14 -0.94
CA ALA A 81 13.58 -4.96 -0.79
C ALA A 81 13.69 -6.20 -1.68
N HIS A 82 13.80 -7.37 -1.06
CA HIS A 82 13.64 -8.65 -1.74
C HIS A 82 12.16 -9.02 -1.73
N PHE A 83 11.55 -9.03 -2.90
CA PHE A 83 10.18 -9.48 -3.12
C PHE A 83 10.17 -10.96 -3.51
N PRO A 84 9.05 -11.67 -3.38
CA PRO A 84 8.93 -13.07 -3.84
C PRO A 84 9.26 -13.27 -5.32
N CYS A 85 9.18 -12.21 -6.13
CA CYS A 85 9.56 -12.22 -7.54
C CYS A 85 10.69 -11.21 -7.79
N SER A 86 11.76 -11.67 -8.44
CA SER A 86 12.86 -10.82 -8.93
C SER A 86 12.39 -9.82 -9.99
N SER A 87 13.28 -9.00 -10.58
CA SER A 87 12.93 -8.19 -11.76
C SER A 87 12.93 -8.98 -13.07
N THR A 88 13.56 -10.16 -13.09
CA THR A 88 13.73 -11.04 -14.27
C THR A 88 12.64 -12.11 -14.39
N GLY A 89 11.84 -12.32 -13.34
CA GLY A 89 10.74 -13.29 -13.33
C GLY A 89 11.10 -14.58 -12.60
N GLU A 90 12.14 -14.54 -11.79
CA GLU A 90 12.57 -15.66 -10.96
C GLU A 90 11.90 -15.56 -9.58
N VAL A 91 11.46 -16.70 -9.05
CA VAL A 91 10.94 -16.81 -7.69
C VAL A 91 12.09 -16.77 -6.69
N GLN A 92 11.94 -16.02 -5.60
CA GLN A 92 12.99 -15.75 -4.63
C GLN A 92 12.50 -15.93 -3.18
N TRP A 93 11.89 -17.08 -2.87
CA TRP A 93 11.23 -17.32 -1.58
C TRP A 93 12.12 -17.08 -0.36
N GLU A 94 13.28 -17.70 -0.31
CA GLU A 94 14.23 -17.60 0.80
C GLU A 94 14.61 -16.13 1.07
N LEU A 95 14.88 -15.36 0.01
CA LEU A 95 15.20 -13.93 0.14
C LEU A 95 13.99 -13.10 0.58
N SER A 96 12.79 -13.44 0.12
CA SER A 96 11.58 -12.72 0.49
C SER A 96 11.16 -12.98 1.95
N GLU A 97 11.40 -14.17 2.50
CA GLU A 97 11.10 -14.48 3.91
C GLU A 97 11.90 -13.62 4.88
N GLU A 98 13.11 -13.22 4.50
CA GLU A 98 13.96 -12.34 5.31
C GLU A 98 13.57 -10.85 5.17
N SER A 99 12.84 -10.49 4.12
CA SER A 99 12.58 -9.10 3.72
C SER A 99 11.11 -8.69 3.89
N CYS A 100 10.17 -9.63 3.86
CA CYS A 100 8.71 -9.42 3.90
C CYS A 100 8.10 -9.94 5.21
N TYR A 101 6.97 -9.39 5.63
CA TYR A 101 6.27 -9.85 6.84
C TYR A 101 5.53 -11.16 6.62
N ASP A 102 4.84 -11.28 5.49
CA ASP A 102 4.12 -12.47 5.07
C ASP A 102 3.95 -12.43 3.55
N LEU A 103 4.29 -13.50 2.84
CA LEU A 103 4.28 -13.57 1.37
C LEU A 103 4.93 -12.33 0.71
N ASP A 104 4.14 -11.50 0.02
CA ASP A 104 4.57 -10.26 -0.64
C ASP A 104 4.22 -8.98 0.15
N TRP A 105 3.82 -9.11 1.42
CA TRP A 105 3.34 -8.01 2.25
C TRP A 105 4.47 -7.37 3.04
N GLY A 106 4.55 -6.04 2.96
CA GLY A 106 5.45 -5.23 3.79
C GLY A 106 6.94 -5.51 3.56
N CYS A 107 7.34 -5.84 2.34
CA CYS A 107 8.73 -6.13 1.99
C CYS A 107 9.66 -4.92 2.15
N GLY A 108 10.94 -5.20 2.45
CA GLY A 108 11.99 -4.20 2.66
C GLY A 108 11.98 -3.58 4.06
N TYR A 109 11.19 -4.11 5.00
CA TYR A 109 11.14 -3.58 6.37
C TYR A 109 12.48 -3.63 7.13
N PRO A 110 13.39 -4.63 6.95
CA PRO A 110 14.64 -4.65 7.71
C PRO A 110 15.53 -3.44 7.43
N CYS A 111 15.50 -2.92 6.19
CA CYS A 111 16.24 -1.70 5.84
C CYS A 111 15.74 -0.47 6.61
N LEU A 112 14.45 -0.41 6.95
CA LEU A 112 13.90 0.70 7.73
C LEU A 112 14.50 0.75 9.14
N ASP A 113 14.84 -0.40 9.72
CA ASP A 113 15.44 -0.50 11.05
C ASP A 113 16.88 0.05 11.09
N GLU A 114 17.53 0.18 9.93
CA GLU A 114 18.87 0.74 9.79
C GLU A 114 18.87 2.26 9.55
N LEU A 115 17.69 2.88 9.43
CA LEU A 115 17.54 4.31 9.14
C LEU A 115 17.18 5.12 10.41
N PRO A 116 18.18 5.71 11.10
CA PRO A 116 17.93 6.48 12.33
C PRO A 116 17.01 7.70 12.11
N GLU A 117 16.95 8.25 10.90
CA GLU A 117 16.04 9.34 10.53
C GLU A 117 14.57 8.91 10.50
N ILE A 118 14.30 7.62 10.32
CA ILE A 118 12.95 7.03 10.35
C ILE A 118 12.56 6.68 11.79
N LEU A 119 13.51 6.13 12.57
CA LEU A 119 13.29 5.64 13.93
C LEU A 119 13.30 6.73 15.01
N SER A 120 13.83 7.91 14.71
CA SER A 120 13.84 9.03 15.66
C SER A 120 12.42 9.55 15.92
N ARG A 121 12.00 9.51 17.19
CA ARG A 121 10.75 10.11 17.69
C ARG A 121 10.94 11.58 18.03
#